data_AF-A0A0V0JAE3-F1
#
_entry.id   AF-A0A0V0JAE3-F1
#
_cell.length_a   1.000
_cell.length_b   1.000
_cell.length_c   1.000
_cell.angle_alpha   90.00
_cell.angle_beta   90.00
_cell.angle_gamma   90.00
#
_symmetry.space_group_name_H-M   'P 1'
#
loop_
_entity.id
_entity.type
_entity.pdbx_description
1 polymer ?
#
loop_
_entity_poly.entity_id
_entity_poly.type
_entity_poly.pdbx_seq_one_letter_code
_entity_poly.pdbx_strand_id
1 'polypeptide(L)'
;MVVNAQLDGDKQLLSYTVDLLKDKLEDLTESNLYNQRCANERKKDLAYQRMQIAELTHQLNSARQQIEQWNELLKERGLVLIDAYQIHPTPAAASSTTGATESGSSVDGAYPNGDSDSHRRQNGGGATTPSCNDDPTGTDQRRSAGLTLLSKDNAELLLKTPGYDIDSKLAFLFAEQAKAQDKISRLQSHLEEERERVELVQKIDARAAYKGSDPDSLRQNMQTARSQALDYKFRLEQATQKITALEGDIIRLEGQVKRYKLNLDDAEKKEEQLKQDRRKLQRDVREANIQIDELKSENNTLQRKIDKLTRGTLIGSQLRSGSASRTLRDSSQNR
;
A
#
# COMPACT_ATOMS: atom_id res chain seq x y z
N MET A 1 -7.68 -108.78 -92.87
CA MET A 1 -7.89 -107.38 -93.34
C MET A 1 -8.46 -106.47 -92.25
N VAL A 2 -9.45 -106.88 -91.46
CA VAL A 2 -10.07 -106.03 -90.41
C VAL A 2 -9.09 -105.58 -89.32
N VAL A 3 -8.24 -106.49 -88.80
CA VAL A 3 -7.26 -106.16 -87.74
C VAL A 3 -6.21 -105.15 -88.21
N ASN A 4 -5.73 -105.24 -89.45
CA ASN A 4 -4.78 -104.25 -89.99
C ASN A 4 -5.41 -102.87 -90.17
N ALA A 5 -6.67 -102.79 -90.60
CA ALA A 5 -7.39 -101.52 -90.70
C ALA A 5 -7.64 -100.89 -89.31
N GLN A 6 -7.91 -101.72 -88.31
CA GLN A 6 -8.05 -101.27 -86.92
C GLN A 6 -6.72 -100.78 -86.35
N LEU A 7 -5.62 -101.52 -86.57
CA LEU A 7 -4.27 -101.12 -86.18
C LEU A 7 -3.81 -99.84 -86.89
N ASP A 8 -4.15 -99.65 -88.16
CA ASP A 8 -3.85 -98.40 -88.89
C ASP A 8 -4.68 -97.22 -88.37
N GLY A 9 -5.95 -97.44 -88.02
CA GLY A 9 -6.80 -96.44 -87.37
C GLY A 9 -6.27 -96.04 -85.98
N ASP A 10 -5.90 -97.02 -85.16
CA ASP A 10 -5.31 -96.80 -83.84
C ASP A 10 -3.93 -96.14 -83.95
N LYS A 11 -3.11 -96.52 -84.93
CA LYS A 11 -1.84 -95.87 -85.25
C LYS A 11 -2.04 -94.42 -85.68
N GLN A 12 -3.05 -94.14 -86.50
CA GLN A 12 -3.37 -92.79 -86.94
C GLN A 12 -3.89 -91.93 -85.78
N LEU A 13 -4.76 -92.48 -84.92
CA LEU A 13 -5.24 -91.84 -83.70
C LEU A 13 -4.10 -91.57 -82.72
N LEU A 14 -3.20 -92.53 -82.53
CA LEU A 14 -2.05 -92.40 -81.65
C LEU A 14 -1.05 -91.38 -82.21
N SER A 15 -0.84 -91.35 -83.54
CA SER A 15 -0.03 -90.31 -84.19
C SER A 15 -0.62 -88.92 -83.95
N TYR A 16 -1.92 -88.73 -84.17
CA TYR A 16 -2.60 -87.47 -83.86
C TYR A 16 -2.50 -87.09 -82.38
N THR A 17 -2.61 -88.07 -81.47
CA THR A 17 -2.47 -87.84 -80.03
C THR A 17 -1.05 -87.42 -79.66
N VAL A 18 -0.04 -88.06 -80.26
CA VAL A 18 1.37 -87.71 -80.08
C VAL A 18 1.65 -86.31 -80.61
N ASP A 19 1.11 -85.95 -81.78
CA ASP A 19 1.30 -84.61 -82.35
C ASP A 19 0.61 -83.54 -81.50
N LEU A 20 -0.62 -83.79 -81.01
CA LEU A 20 -1.29 -82.89 -80.07
C LEU A 20 -0.54 -82.75 -78.74
N LEU A 21 0.09 -83.83 -78.25
CA LEU A 21 0.91 -83.77 -77.04
C LEU A 21 2.24 -83.05 -77.27
N LYS A 22 2.82 -83.12 -78.48
CA LYS A 22 3.99 -82.31 -78.85
C LYS A 22 3.63 -80.84 -78.90
N ASP A 23 2.52 -80.47 -79.58
CA ASP A 23 2.05 -79.09 -79.63
C ASP A 23 1.83 -78.54 -78.21
N LYS A 24 1.17 -79.32 -77.33
CA LYS A 24 1.00 -78.95 -75.91
C LYS A 24 2.31 -78.86 -75.15
N LEU A 25 3.28 -79.72 -75.44
CA LEU A 25 4.59 -79.68 -74.80
C LEU A 25 5.38 -78.46 -75.27
N GLU A 26 5.32 -78.13 -76.56
CA GLU A 26 5.87 -76.91 -77.15
C GLU A 26 5.22 -75.67 -76.48
N ASP A 27 3.89 -75.58 -76.43
CA ASP A 27 3.16 -74.51 -75.74
C ASP A 27 3.57 -74.37 -74.26
N LEU A 28 3.70 -75.49 -73.55
CA LEU A 28 4.14 -75.51 -72.15
C LEU A 28 5.60 -75.08 -72.01
N THR A 29 6.48 -75.46 -72.94
CA THR A 29 7.89 -75.03 -72.93
C THR A 29 8.01 -73.53 -73.22
N GLU A 30 7.26 -73.01 -74.20
CA GLU A 30 7.20 -71.58 -74.50
C GLU A 30 6.64 -70.79 -73.31
N SER A 31 5.56 -71.28 -72.70
CA SER A 31 4.98 -70.70 -71.48
C SER A 31 5.97 -70.72 -70.31
N ASN A 32 6.74 -71.80 -70.13
CA ASN A 32 7.76 -71.87 -69.09
C ASN A 32 8.89 -70.85 -69.32
N LEU A 33 9.39 -70.75 -70.55
CA LEU A 33 10.41 -69.77 -70.95
C LEU A 33 9.91 -68.33 -70.74
N TYR A 34 8.66 -68.06 -71.11
CA TYR A 34 8.03 -66.76 -70.87
C TYR A 34 7.92 -66.44 -69.37
N ASN A 35 7.45 -67.39 -68.57
CA ASN A 35 7.38 -67.25 -67.11
C ASN A 35 8.76 -67.05 -66.49
N GLN A 36 9.79 -67.73 -66.99
CA GLN A 36 11.16 -67.56 -66.51
C GLN A 36 11.71 -66.17 -66.84
N ARG A 37 11.42 -65.64 -68.04
CA ARG A 37 11.77 -64.24 -68.40
C ARG A 37 11.08 -63.25 -67.47
N CYS A 38 9.77 -63.38 -67.27
CA CYS A 38 8.99 -62.53 -66.36
C CYS A 38 9.52 -62.60 -64.92
N ALA A 39 9.86 -63.80 -64.43
CA ALA A 39 10.43 -63.98 -63.09
C ALA A 39 11.80 -63.30 -62.96
N ASN A 40 12.63 -63.36 -64.00
CA ASN A 40 13.93 -62.69 -64.02
C ASN A 40 13.79 -61.16 -64.07
N GLU A 41 12.81 -60.63 -64.79
CA GLU A 41 12.51 -59.20 -64.83
C GLU A 41 12.04 -58.70 -63.45
N ARG A 42 11.08 -59.39 -62.83
CA ARG A 42 10.63 -59.09 -61.45
C ARG A 42 11.77 -59.15 -60.43
N LYS A 43 12.73 -60.07 -60.58
CA LYS A 43 13.92 -60.14 -59.71
C LYS A 43 14.81 -58.90 -59.86
N LYS A 44 14.96 -58.37 -61.08
CA LYS A 44 15.71 -57.13 -61.33
C LYS A 44 14.99 -55.93 -60.72
N ASP A 45 13.68 -55.83 -60.91
CA ASP A 45 12.87 -54.76 -60.30
C ASP A 45 12.95 -54.78 -58.78
N LEU A 46 12.86 -55.97 -58.18
CA LEU A 46 13.00 -56.16 -56.74
C LEU A 46 14.40 -55.77 -56.24
N ALA A 47 15.45 -56.09 -56.99
CA ALA A 47 16.81 -55.66 -56.64
C ALA A 47 16.96 -54.14 -56.70
N TYR A 48 16.38 -53.49 -57.71
CA TYR A 48 16.37 -52.02 -57.83
C TYR A 48 15.61 -51.37 -56.67
N GLN A 49 14.41 -51.87 -56.35
CA GLN A 49 13.63 -51.37 -55.21
C GLN A 49 14.37 -51.56 -53.88
N ARG A 50 15.05 -52.69 -53.67
CA ARG A 50 15.88 -52.91 -52.48
C ARG A 50 17.01 -51.90 -52.37
N MET A 51 17.70 -51.61 -53.48
CA MET A 51 18.75 -50.59 -53.52
C MET A 51 18.18 -49.21 -53.19
N GLN A 52 17.02 -48.85 -53.74
CA GLN A 52 16.36 -47.58 -53.44
C GLN A 52 15.93 -47.47 -51.97
N ILE A 53 15.40 -48.54 -51.38
CA ILE A 53 15.07 -48.58 -49.95
C ILE A 53 16.33 -48.39 -49.11
N ALA A 54 17.44 -49.05 -49.45
CA ALA A 54 18.70 -48.91 -48.73
C ALA A 54 19.21 -47.45 -48.77
N GLU A 55 19.12 -46.82 -49.93
CA GLU A 55 19.51 -45.41 -50.13
C GLU A 55 18.62 -44.47 -49.31
N LEU A 56 17.30 -44.59 -49.41
CA LEU A 56 16.37 -43.77 -48.61
C LEU A 56 16.55 -44.00 -47.11
N THR A 57 16.83 -45.23 -46.70
CA THR A 57 17.13 -45.56 -45.30
C THR A 57 18.42 -44.87 -44.84
N HIS A 58 19.45 -44.86 -45.69
CA HIS A 58 20.69 -44.12 -45.39
C HIS A 58 20.44 -42.62 -45.27
N GLN A 59 19.67 -42.03 -46.19
CA GLN A 59 19.31 -40.60 -46.15
C GLN A 59 18.52 -40.25 -44.89
N LEU A 60 17.54 -41.07 -44.52
CA LEU A 60 16.76 -40.90 -43.30
C LEU A 60 17.65 -40.98 -42.07
N ASN A 61 18.57 -41.96 -42.01
CA ASN A 61 19.51 -42.09 -40.90
C ASN A 61 20.47 -40.89 -40.82
N SER A 62 20.95 -40.39 -41.97
CA SER A 62 21.78 -39.17 -42.03
C SER A 62 21.03 -37.94 -41.51
N ALA A 63 19.79 -37.72 -41.96
CA ALA A 63 18.95 -36.62 -41.48
C ALA A 63 18.65 -36.74 -39.97
N ARG A 64 18.40 -37.95 -39.46
CA ARG A 64 18.23 -38.19 -38.02
C ARG A 64 19.50 -37.88 -37.24
N GLN A 65 20.66 -38.33 -37.71
CA GLN A 65 21.95 -38.03 -37.09
C GLN A 65 22.24 -36.54 -37.07
N GLN A 66 21.92 -35.83 -38.17
CA GLN A 66 21.98 -34.38 -38.19
C GLN A 66 21.10 -33.80 -37.09
N ILE A 67 19.80 -34.12 -37.06
CA ILE A 67 18.88 -33.60 -36.01
C ILE A 67 19.41 -33.89 -34.60
N GLU A 68 19.98 -35.07 -34.35
CA GLU A 68 20.57 -35.41 -33.05
C GLU A 68 21.80 -34.56 -32.74
N GLN A 69 22.70 -34.36 -33.70
CA GLN A 69 23.85 -33.46 -33.55
C GLN A 69 23.40 -32.01 -33.29
N TRP A 70 22.39 -31.54 -34.00
CA TRP A 70 21.79 -30.22 -33.77
C TRP A 70 21.18 -30.14 -32.37
N ASN A 71 20.43 -31.15 -31.91
CA ASN A 71 19.88 -31.20 -30.56
C ASN A 71 20.97 -31.21 -29.48
N GLU A 72 22.07 -31.94 -29.69
CA GLU A 72 23.18 -31.98 -28.74
C GLU A 72 23.88 -30.62 -28.66
N LEU A 73 24.12 -29.98 -29.82
CA LEU A 73 24.63 -28.61 -29.86
C LEU A 73 23.67 -27.62 -29.17
N LEU A 74 22.35 -27.79 -29.32
CA LEU A 74 21.38 -26.98 -28.60
C LEU A 74 21.48 -27.18 -27.09
N LYS A 75 21.63 -28.43 -26.61
CA LYS A 75 21.83 -28.73 -25.19
C LYS A 75 23.13 -28.14 -24.65
N GLU A 76 24.24 -28.29 -25.37
CA GLU A 76 25.56 -27.73 -25.01
C GLU A 76 25.52 -26.20 -24.92
N ARG A 77 24.77 -25.56 -25.83
CA ARG A 77 24.56 -24.11 -25.86
C ARG A 77 23.47 -23.67 -24.87
N GLY A 78 22.85 -24.59 -24.14
CA GLY A 78 21.81 -24.33 -23.16
C GLY A 78 20.54 -23.72 -23.77
N LEU A 79 20.16 -24.14 -24.97
CA LEU A 79 18.99 -23.66 -25.70
C LEU A 79 17.88 -24.71 -25.68
N VAL A 80 16.64 -24.25 -25.47
CA VAL A 80 15.44 -25.09 -25.38
C VAL A 80 14.39 -24.57 -26.36
N LEU A 81 13.74 -25.48 -27.10
CA LEU A 81 12.58 -25.15 -27.92
C LEU A 81 11.36 -25.02 -27.01
N ILE A 82 10.73 -23.84 -27.00
CA ILE A 82 9.46 -23.60 -26.33
C ILE A 82 8.39 -23.40 -27.40
N ASP A 83 7.26 -24.09 -27.23
CA ASP A 83 6.08 -23.85 -28.03
C ASP A 83 5.46 -22.50 -27.66
N ALA A 84 5.35 -21.60 -28.63
CA ALA A 84 4.75 -20.28 -28.47
C ALA A 84 3.30 -20.37 -27.98
N TYR A 85 2.63 -21.52 -28.17
CA TYR A 85 1.28 -21.77 -27.65
C TYR A 85 1.24 -22.20 -26.17
N GLN A 86 2.33 -22.65 -25.55
CA GLN A 86 2.40 -22.82 -24.08
C GLN A 86 2.56 -21.49 -23.35
N ILE A 87 2.77 -20.41 -24.10
CA ILE A 87 2.76 -19.01 -23.66
C ILE A 87 1.41 -18.36 -23.99
N HIS A 88 0.37 -19.12 -24.38
CA HIS A 88 -0.99 -18.61 -24.55
C HIS A 88 -2.03 -19.70 -24.26
N PRO A 89 -2.75 -19.67 -23.11
CA PRO A 89 -3.96 -20.47 -22.99
C PRO A 89 -5.07 -19.83 -23.84
N THR A 90 -5.44 -20.53 -24.90
CA THR A 90 -6.60 -20.21 -25.74
C THR A 90 -7.86 -20.02 -24.88
N PRO A 91 -8.65 -18.93 -25.03
CA PRO A 91 -9.92 -18.81 -24.34
C PRO A 91 -10.91 -19.83 -24.92
N ALA A 92 -11.64 -20.47 -24.01
CA ALA A 92 -12.66 -21.46 -24.29
C ALA A 92 -13.67 -20.97 -25.34
N ALA A 93 -13.88 -21.78 -26.38
CA ALA A 93 -15.11 -21.80 -27.16
C ALA A 93 -15.52 -23.26 -27.38
N ALA A 94 -16.76 -23.53 -27.02
CA ALA A 94 -17.40 -24.81 -26.88
C ALA A 94 -17.68 -25.54 -28.21
N SER A 95 -18.19 -26.76 -28.05
CA SER A 95 -18.99 -27.59 -28.96
C SER A 95 -18.23 -28.83 -29.46
N SER A 96 -18.46 -29.97 -28.79
CA SER A 96 -19.55 -30.93 -29.03
C SER A 96 -19.18 -31.91 -30.15
N THR A 97 -18.85 -33.15 -29.81
CA THR A 97 -19.79 -34.28 -29.97
C THR A 97 -19.58 -34.98 -31.30
N THR A 98 -18.96 -36.17 -31.28
CA THR A 98 -19.60 -37.46 -31.59
C THR A 98 -18.54 -38.55 -31.52
N GLY A 99 -18.80 -39.57 -30.71
CA GLY A 99 -18.02 -40.79 -30.67
C GLY A 99 -18.38 -41.76 -31.80
N ALA A 100 -17.47 -42.72 -31.99
CA ALA A 100 -17.65 -44.11 -32.39
C ALA A 100 -18.68 -44.47 -33.47
N THR A 101 -18.22 -45.13 -34.56
CA THR A 101 -18.42 -46.59 -34.74
C THR A 101 -17.78 -47.13 -36.03
N GLU A 102 -17.08 -48.23 -35.82
CA GLU A 102 -16.74 -49.41 -36.62
C GLU A 102 -17.29 -49.64 -38.05
N SER A 103 -16.36 -50.17 -38.88
CA SER A 103 -16.48 -51.32 -39.78
C SER A 103 -17.27 -51.23 -41.10
N GLY A 104 -16.59 -51.61 -42.20
CA GLY A 104 -17.26 -51.96 -43.46
C GLY A 104 -16.31 -52.10 -44.65
N SER A 105 -15.68 -53.27 -44.79
CA SER A 105 -15.00 -53.71 -46.01
C SER A 105 -15.97 -53.79 -47.19
N SER A 106 -15.57 -53.32 -48.38
CA SER A 106 -16.00 -53.97 -49.61
C SER A 106 -15.00 -53.74 -50.74
N VAL A 107 -14.68 -54.87 -51.36
CA VAL A 107 -13.79 -55.09 -52.49
C VAL A 107 -14.58 -54.79 -53.76
N ASP A 108 -14.01 -54.05 -54.71
CA ASP A 108 -13.95 -54.50 -56.10
C ASP A 108 -13.10 -53.57 -56.95
N GLY A 109 -12.11 -54.16 -57.62
CA GLY A 109 -11.23 -53.51 -58.55
C GLY A 109 -11.77 -53.55 -59.97
N ALA A 110 -11.45 -52.52 -60.74
CA ALA A 110 -11.31 -52.61 -62.20
C ALA A 110 -10.58 -51.36 -62.70
N TYR A 111 -9.27 -51.48 -62.97
CA TYR A 111 -8.62 -50.72 -64.04
C TYR A 111 -8.41 -51.72 -65.20
N PRO A 112 -8.54 -51.29 -66.46
CA PRO A 112 -7.30 -51.17 -67.21
C PRO A 112 -7.23 -49.98 -68.18
N ASN A 113 -6.08 -49.32 -68.09
CA ASN A 113 -5.24 -48.79 -69.18
C ASN A 113 -5.90 -48.14 -70.40
N GLY A 114 -5.77 -46.81 -70.45
CA GLY A 114 -5.59 -46.12 -71.71
C GLY A 114 -4.18 -46.31 -72.25
N ASP A 115 -4.06 -46.29 -73.57
CA ASP A 115 -2.82 -45.89 -74.23
C ASP A 115 -3.09 -45.42 -75.67
N SER A 116 -2.20 -44.54 -76.13
CA SER A 116 -2.00 -44.04 -77.50
C SER A 116 -2.78 -42.77 -77.92
N ASP A 117 -2.21 -41.76 -78.57
CA ASP A 117 -0.83 -41.35 -78.83
C ASP A 117 -0.86 -39.96 -79.54
N SER A 118 0.24 -39.23 -79.39
CA SER A 118 0.88 -38.32 -80.35
C SER A 118 0.23 -37.04 -80.95
N HIS A 119 0.85 -35.92 -80.52
CA HIS A 119 1.44 -34.83 -81.33
C HIS A 119 0.57 -33.71 -81.95
N ARG A 120 0.80 -32.46 -81.47
CA ARG A 120 1.33 -31.39 -82.33
C ARG A 120 1.98 -30.25 -81.53
N ARG A 121 3.22 -29.93 -81.89
CA ARG A 121 3.99 -28.77 -81.41
C ARG A 121 3.52 -27.47 -82.07
N GLN A 122 3.59 -26.36 -81.34
CA GLN A 122 4.14 -25.11 -81.88
C GLN A 122 4.69 -24.21 -80.78
N ASN A 123 5.80 -23.54 -81.12
CA ASN A 123 6.68 -22.75 -80.28
C ASN A 123 6.59 -21.28 -80.72
N GLY A 124 6.88 -20.34 -79.81
CA GLY A 124 6.97 -18.89 -80.04
C GLY A 124 6.07 -18.14 -79.04
N GLY A 125 6.54 -17.29 -78.14
CA GLY A 125 7.68 -16.37 -78.18
C GLY A 125 7.11 -14.95 -78.11
N GLY A 126 7.17 -14.29 -76.95
CA GLY A 126 6.63 -12.93 -76.79
C GLY A 126 6.71 -12.43 -75.36
N ALA A 127 7.63 -11.51 -75.12
CA ALA A 127 7.89 -10.85 -73.85
C ALA A 127 6.73 -9.95 -73.41
N THR A 128 6.38 -9.97 -72.12
CA THR A 128 5.92 -8.76 -71.42
C THR A 128 6.09 -8.95 -69.92
N THR A 129 7.01 -8.19 -69.32
CA THR A 129 6.96 -7.82 -67.91
C THR A 129 5.73 -6.97 -67.67
N PRO A 130 5.06 -7.11 -66.51
CA PRO A 130 4.58 -5.94 -65.82
C PRO A 130 5.15 -5.91 -64.41
N SER A 131 5.99 -4.90 -64.19
CA SER A 131 6.19 -4.28 -62.89
C SER A 131 4.95 -3.45 -62.59
N CYS A 132 4.33 -3.65 -61.43
CA CYS A 132 3.78 -2.58 -60.59
C CYS A 132 3.36 -3.14 -59.22
N ASN A 133 3.67 -2.35 -58.21
CA ASN A 133 3.50 -2.60 -56.79
C ASN A 133 2.02 -2.53 -56.34
N ASP A 134 1.85 -2.96 -55.09
CA ASP A 134 0.84 -2.55 -54.10
C ASP A 134 -0.56 -3.17 -54.19
N ASP A 135 -0.81 -4.19 -53.35
CA ASP A 135 -1.71 -3.98 -52.21
C ASP A 135 -1.44 -4.99 -51.06
N PRO A 136 -1.49 -4.57 -49.78
CA PRO A 136 -0.91 -5.28 -48.65
C PRO A 136 -1.98 -5.88 -47.72
N THR A 137 -2.70 -6.92 -48.12
CA THR A 137 -3.56 -7.64 -47.16
C THR A 137 -3.68 -9.11 -47.54
N GLY A 138 -2.68 -9.87 -47.16
CA GLY A 138 -2.66 -11.32 -47.29
C GLY A 138 -1.75 -11.90 -46.22
N THR A 139 -2.18 -11.82 -44.96
CA THR A 139 -1.56 -12.60 -43.87
C THR A 139 -1.90 -14.07 -44.06
N ASP A 140 -1.38 -14.69 -45.11
CA ASP A 140 -1.17 -16.14 -45.15
C ASP A 140 0.03 -16.43 -44.26
N GLN A 141 -0.21 -16.33 -42.94
CA GLN A 141 0.60 -17.03 -41.96
C GLN A 141 0.45 -18.51 -42.25
N ARG A 142 1.35 -19.02 -43.10
CA ARG A 142 1.77 -20.42 -43.08
C ARG A 142 2.17 -20.67 -41.63
N ARG A 143 1.27 -21.22 -40.83
CA ARG A 143 1.48 -21.54 -39.42
C ARG A 143 2.61 -22.55 -39.33
N SER A 144 3.85 -22.08 -39.36
CA SER A 144 4.98 -22.81 -38.80
C SER A 144 4.62 -22.99 -37.34
N ALA A 145 4.42 -24.23 -36.91
CA ALA A 145 4.25 -24.56 -35.49
C ALA A 145 5.28 -23.76 -34.69
N GLY A 146 4.78 -22.89 -33.79
CA GLY A 146 5.48 -21.71 -33.29
C GLY A 146 6.54 -22.07 -32.26
N LEU A 147 7.58 -22.81 -32.63
CA LEU A 147 8.66 -23.14 -31.73
C LEU A 147 9.69 -22.01 -31.74
N THR A 148 9.93 -21.41 -30.58
CA THR A 148 10.91 -20.32 -30.41
C THR A 148 12.11 -20.87 -29.64
N LEU A 149 13.31 -20.56 -30.11
CA LEU A 149 14.55 -20.99 -29.48
C LEU A 149 14.96 -20.00 -28.39
N LEU A 150 14.96 -20.43 -27.14
CA LEU A 150 15.32 -19.59 -25.98
C LEU A 150 16.40 -20.29 -25.17
N SER A 151 17.26 -19.50 -24.51
CA SER A 151 18.16 -20.07 -23.50
C SER A 151 17.35 -20.67 -22.36
N LYS A 152 17.82 -21.78 -21.80
CA LYS A 152 17.21 -22.50 -20.68
C LYS A 152 16.92 -21.58 -19.50
N ASP A 153 17.84 -20.69 -19.17
CA ASP A 153 17.69 -19.75 -18.06
C ASP A 153 16.55 -18.76 -18.35
N ASN A 154 16.48 -18.24 -19.58
CA ASN A 154 15.40 -17.34 -19.99
C ASN A 154 14.04 -18.06 -20.03
N ALA A 155 14.01 -19.33 -20.46
CA ALA A 155 12.82 -20.17 -20.45
C ALA A 155 12.29 -20.36 -19.02
N GLU A 156 13.17 -20.68 -18.07
CA GLU A 156 12.82 -20.85 -16.66
C GLU A 156 12.38 -19.53 -16.00
N LEU A 157 13.05 -18.41 -16.31
CA LEU A 157 12.66 -17.09 -15.81
C LEU A 157 11.27 -16.69 -16.32
N LEU A 158 10.99 -16.90 -17.60
CA LEU A 158 9.67 -16.64 -18.18
C LEU A 158 8.59 -17.53 -17.56
N LEU A 159 8.91 -18.77 -17.15
CA LEU A 159 7.95 -19.63 -16.46
C LEU A 159 7.63 -19.14 -15.03
N LYS A 160 8.63 -18.54 -14.35
CA LYS A 160 8.50 -17.97 -13.00
C LYS A 160 7.77 -16.61 -13.01
N THR A 161 7.81 -15.88 -14.11
CA THR A 161 7.10 -14.59 -14.24
C THR A 161 5.59 -14.82 -14.40
N PRO A 162 4.75 -14.15 -13.58
CA PRO A 162 3.29 -14.24 -13.73
C PRO A 162 2.83 -13.55 -15.01
N GLY A 163 1.93 -14.20 -15.75
CA GLY A 163 1.34 -13.67 -16.98
C GLY A 163 0.92 -14.78 -17.93
N TYR A 164 -0.09 -14.49 -18.75
CA TYR A 164 -0.65 -15.48 -19.68
C TYR A 164 0.00 -15.43 -21.05
N ASP A 165 0.48 -14.27 -21.47
CA ASP A 165 1.18 -13.98 -22.71
C ASP A 165 2.59 -13.41 -22.44
N ILE A 166 3.43 -13.41 -23.48
CA ILE A 166 4.78 -12.84 -23.38
C ILE A 166 4.73 -11.35 -23.05
N ASP A 167 3.74 -10.62 -23.58
CA ASP A 167 3.59 -9.19 -23.39
C ASP A 167 3.21 -8.81 -21.94
N SER A 168 2.31 -9.56 -21.27
CA SER A 168 2.03 -9.32 -19.85
C SER A 168 3.21 -9.65 -18.96
N LYS A 169 3.98 -10.70 -19.30
CA LYS A 169 5.21 -11.05 -18.55
C LYS A 169 6.28 -9.98 -18.70
N LEU A 170 6.47 -9.46 -19.91
CA LEU A 170 7.38 -8.34 -20.17
C LEU A 170 6.93 -7.09 -19.42
N ALA A 171 5.63 -6.75 -19.47
CA ALA A 171 5.09 -5.61 -18.73
C ALA A 171 5.31 -5.73 -17.22
N PHE A 172 5.15 -6.93 -16.65
CA PHE A 172 5.44 -7.19 -15.24
C PHE A 172 6.93 -6.99 -14.92
N LEU A 173 7.84 -7.54 -15.73
CA LEU A 173 9.28 -7.38 -15.55
C LEU A 173 9.72 -5.92 -15.68
N PHE A 174 9.16 -5.17 -16.62
CA PHE A 174 9.42 -3.72 -16.74
C PHE A 174 8.88 -2.93 -15.55
N ALA A 175 7.71 -3.30 -15.02
CA ALA A 175 7.17 -2.67 -13.82
C ALA A 175 8.02 -2.97 -12.58
N GLU A 176 8.53 -4.20 -12.46
CA GLU A 176 9.46 -4.59 -11.40
C GLU A 176 10.82 -3.89 -11.54
N GLN A 177 11.34 -3.81 -12.76
CA GLN A 177 12.55 -3.06 -13.10
C GLN A 177 12.39 -1.57 -12.75
N ALA A 178 11.25 -0.95 -13.07
CA ALA A 178 10.96 0.44 -12.71
C ALA A 178 10.96 0.64 -11.19
N LYS A 179 10.33 -0.26 -10.42
CA LYS A 179 10.35 -0.22 -8.95
C LYS A 179 11.76 -0.36 -8.37
N ALA A 180 12.57 -1.27 -8.93
CA ALA A 180 13.95 -1.45 -8.52
C ALA A 180 14.79 -0.19 -8.82
N GLN A 181 14.59 0.40 -10.00
CA GLN A 181 15.26 1.63 -10.42
C GLN A 181 14.88 2.83 -9.54
N ASP A 182 13.61 2.95 -9.16
CA ASP A 182 13.14 3.96 -8.20
C ASP A 182 13.83 3.79 -6.84
N LYS A 183 13.95 2.54 -6.37
CA LYS A 183 14.64 2.24 -5.11
C LYS A 183 16.12 2.62 -5.17
N ILE A 184 16.80 2.30 -6.28
CA ILE A 184 18.20 2.70 -6.49
C ILE A 184 18.34 4.22 -6.47
N SER A 185 17.46 4.94 -7.18
CA SER A 185 17.48 6.40 -7.25
C SER A 185 17.27 7.03 -5.86
N ARG A 186 16.35 6.50 -5.06
CA ARG A 186 16.15 6.93 -3.67
C ARG A 186 17.36 6.66 -2.78
N LEU A 187 17.97 5.48 -2.90
CA LEU A 187 19.16 5.13 -2.13
C LEU A 187 20.36 6.00 -2.52
N GLN A 188 20.51 6.33 -3.81
CA GLN A 188 21.52 7.27 -4.29
C GLN A 188 21.32 8.67 -3.71
N SER A 189 20.06 9.16 -3.67
CA SER A 189 19.73 10.44 -3.01
C SER A 189 20.11 10.42 -1.52
N HIS A 190 19.75 9.36 -0.80
CA HIS A 190 20.13 9.24 0.62
C HIS A 190 21.64 9.17 0.83
N LEU A 191 22.36 8.47 -0.05
CA LEU A 191 23.82 8.37 0.03
C LEU A 191 24.46 9.75 -0.23
N GLU A 192 23.95 10.50 -1.20
CA GLU A 192 24.43 11.86 -1.48
C GLU A 192 24.12 12.81 -0.32
N GLU A 193 22.90 12.79 0.24
CA GLU A 193 22.56 13.55 1.44
C GLU A 193 23.48 13.21 2.63
N GLU A 194 23.81 11.93 2.84
CA GLU A 194 24.74 11.52 3.89
C GLU A 194 26.18 11.97 3.59
N ARG A 195 26.61 11.95 2.33
CA ARG A 195 27.91 12.51 1.95
C ARG A 195 27.99 14.00 2.21
N GLU A 196 26.95 14.75 1.84
CA GLU A 196 26.85 16.19 2.11
C GLU A 196 26.84 16.47 3.62
N ARG A 197 26.10 15.67 4.42
CA ARG A 197 26.12 15.76 5.89
C ARG A 197 27.51 15.51 6.44
N VAL A 198 28.19 14.45 6.01
CA VAL A 198 29.56 14.13 6.44
C VAL A 198 30.53 15.23 6.02
N GLU A 199 30.42 15.77 4.81
CA GLU A 199 31.24 16.88 4.35
C GLU A 199 31.00 18.15 5.18
N LEU A 200 29.74 18.44 5.56
CA LEU A 200 29.41 19.56 6.44
C LEU A 200 29.99 19.38 7.85
N VAL A 201 29.88 18.17 8.41
CA VAL A 201 30.50 17.82 9.70
C VAL A 201 32.01 17.95 9.61
N GLN A 202 32.64 17.43 8.56
CA GLN A 202 34.08 17.59 8.32
C GLN A 202 34.48 19.04 8.15
N LYS A 203 33.66 19.89 7.52
CA LYS A 203 33.90 21.34 7.44
C LYS A 203 33.79 22.01 8.81
N ILE A 204 32.85 21.58 9.66
CA ILE A 204 32.72 22.07 11.04
C ILE A 204 33.94 21.62 11.88
N ASP A 205 34.33 20.36 11.77
CA ASP A 205 35.49 19.79 12.46
C ASP A 205 36.80 20.43 11.97
N ALA A 206 36.95 20.64 10.66
CA ALA A 206 38.08 21.36 10.09
C ALA A 206 38.10 22.82 10.53
N ARG A 207 36.93 23.48 10.65
CA ARG A 207 36.83 24.85 11.18
C ARG A 207 37.12 24.91 12.68
N ALA A 208 36.76 23.89 13.43
CA ALA A 208 37.11 23.72 14.84
C ALA A 208 38.62 23.46 15.01
N ALA A 209 39.22 22.67 14.12
CA ALA A 209 40.66 22.44 14.04
C ALA A 209 41.43 23.70 13.61
N TYR A 210 40.92 24.47 12.65
CA TYR A 210 41.53 25.73 12.17
C TYR A 210 41.42 26.88 13.18
N LYS A 211 40.40 26.83 14.07
CA LYS A 211 40.30 27.71 15.25
C LYS A 211 41.18 27.27 16.42
N GLY A 212 41.94 26.17 16.30
CA GLY A 212 42.89 25.76 17.32
C GLY A 212 42.29 25.75 18.72
N SER A 213 41.20 25.01 18.95
CA SER A 213 40.95 24.59 20.33
C SER A 213 41.91 23.45 20.60
N ASP A 214 43.12 23.81 21.01
CA ASP A 214 44.04 22.93 21.72
C ASP A 214 43.20 22.04 22.68
N PRO A 215 43.34 20.70 22.71
CA PRO A 215 42.59 19.87 23.65
C PRO A 215 42.57 20.42 25.08
N ASP A 216 43.66 21.09 25.49
CA ASP A 216 43.76 21.78 26.77
C ASP A 216 42.89 23.05 26.85
N SER A 217 42.74 23.81 25.76
CA SER A 217 41.81 24.93 25.66
C SER A 217 40.35 24.48 25.73
N LEU A 218 39.97 23.37 25.07
CA LEU A 218 38.61 22.82 25.18
C LEU A 218 38.32 22.32 26.59
N ARG A 219 39.31 21.66 27.21
CA ARG A 219 39.22 21.20 28.61
C ARG A 219 39.08 22.38 29.57
N GLN A 220 39.81 23.47 29.35
CA GLN A 220 39.70 24.70 30.13
C GLN A 220 38.33 25.38 29.94
N ASN A 221 37.82 25.44 28.72
CA ASN A 221 36.47 25.96 28.44
C ASN A 221 35.38 25.11 29.11
N MET A 222 35.54 23.79 29.10
CA MET A 222 34.63 22.87 29.79
C MET A 222 34.69 23.03 31.32
N GLN A 223 35.89 23.26 31.87
CA GLN A 223 36.08 23.48 33.30
C GLN A 223 35.54 24.83 33.76
N THR A 224 35.73 25.89 32.97
CA THR A 224 35.14 27.22 33.24
C THR A 224 33.62 27.19 33.13
N ALA A 225 33.05 26.49 32.13
CA ALA A 225 31.61 26.29 32.03
C ALA A 225 31.04 25.51 33.23
N ARG A 226 31.77 24.48 33.71
CA ARG A 226 31.41 23.76 34.95
C ARG A 226 31.44 24.67 36.18
N SER A 227 32.47 25.52 36.32
CA SER A 227 32.56 26.49 37.42
C SER A 227 31.37 27.47 37.37
N GLN A 228 31.08 28.03 36.20
CA GLN A 228 29.95 28.94 36.02
C GLN A 228 28.62 28.27 36.35
N ALA A 229 28.44 27.00 35.96
CA ALA A 229 27.24 26.24 36.30
C ALA A 229 27.07 26.07 37.81
N LEU A 230 28.16 25.84 38.56
CA LEU A 230 28.13 25.78 40.02
C LEU A 230 27.80 27.14 40.64
N ASP A 231 28.35 28.23 40.12
CA ASP A 231 28.04 29.59 40.58
C ASP A 231 26.56 29.94 40.37
N TYR A 232 26.01 29.59 39.19
CA TYR A 232 24.58 29.78 38.92
C TYR A 232 23.71 28.89 39.82
N LYS A 233 24.12 27.65 40.08
CA LYS A 233 23.43 26.76 41.02
C LYS A 233 23.41 27.34 42.43
N PHE A 234 24.53 27.88 42.90
CA PHE A 234 24.62 28.52 44.22
C PHE A 234 23.77 29.80 44.30
N ARG A 235 23.83 30.65 43.27
CA ARG A 235 22.98 31.86 43.20
C ARG A 235 21.50 31.52 43.18
N LEU A 236 21.13 30.46 42.44
CA LEU A 236 19.76 29.96 42.42
C LEU A 236 19.33 29.49 43.82
N GLU A 237 20.15 28.68 44.49
CA GLU A 237 19.86 28.20 45.85
C GLU A 237 19.73 29.36 46.85
N GLN A 238 20.60 30.37 46.77
CA GLN A 238 20.48 31.57 47.58
C GLN A 238 19.18 32.35 47.28
N ALA A 239 18.80 32.48 46.01
CA ALA A 239 17.55 33.12 45.63
C ALA A 239 16.33 32.34 46.16
N THR A 240 16.36 31.00 46.06
CA THR A 240 15.32 30.13 46.61
C THR A 240 15.17 30.30 48.11
N GLN A 241 16.26 30.32 48.88
CA GLN A 241 16.22 30.56 50.32
C GLN A 241 15.64 31.94 50.66
N LYS A 242 16.00 32.99 49.91
CA LYS A 242 15.43 34.34 50.07
C LYS A 242 13.93 34.36 49.79
N ILE A 243 13.47 33.64 48.76
CA ILE A 243 12.03 33.50 48.45
C ILE A 243 11.30 32.87 49.64
N THR A 244 11.81 31.75 50.17
CA THR A 244 11.19 31.08 51.33
C THR A 244 11.13 31.96 52.58
N ALA A 245 12.16 32.78 52.82
CA ALA A 245 12.14 33.75 53.92
C ALA A 245 11.06 34.83 53.71
N LEU A 246 10.97 35.40 52.50
CA LEU A 246 9.96 36.41 52.15
C LEU A 246 8.54 35.84 52.19
N GLU A 247 8.34 34.60 51.77
CA GLU A 247 7.06 33.89 51.89
C GLU A 247 6.62 33.76 53.36
N GLY A 248 7.55 33.45 54.27
CA GLY A 248 7.29 33.42 55.71
C GLY A 248 6.86 34.78 56.26
N ASP A 249 7.51 35.86 55.82
CA ASP A 249 7.13 37.22 56.19
C ASP A 249 5.76 37.62 55.65
N ILE A 250 5.42 37.23 54.42
CA ILE A 250 4.08 37.43 53.83
C ILE A 250 3.03 36.76 54.71
N ILE A 251 3.20 35.49 55.06
CA ILE A 251 2.24 34.76 55.91
C ILE A 251 2.03 35.47 57.25
N ARG A 252 3.12 35.94 57.88
CA ARG A 252 3.05 36.67 59.15
C ARG A 252 2.31 38.00 59.00
N LEU A 253 2.62 38.78 57.96
CA LEU A 253 1.98 40.07 57.66
C LEU A 253 0.50 39.91 57.31
N GLU A 254 0.15 38.92 56.50
CA GLU A 254 -1.23 38.56 56.21
C GLU A 254 -2.01 38.21 57.49
N GLY A 255 -1.38 37.47 58.40
CA GLY A 255 -1.94 37.17 59.72
C GLY A 255 -2.15 38.43 60.57
N GLN A 256 -1.24 39.41 60.52
CA GLN A 256 -1.41 40.70 61.18
C GLN A 256 -2.57 41.50 60.58
N VAL A 257 -2.65 41.59 59.25
CA VAL A 257 -3.74 42.29 58.54
C VAL A 257 -5.10 41.69 58.89
N LYS A 258 -5.22 40.36 58.92
CA LYS A 258 -6.46 39.68 59.35
C LYS A 258 -6.88 40.09 60.77
N ARG A 259 -5.93 40.13 61.72
CA ARG A 259 -6.19 40.57 63.09
C ARG A 259 -6.60 42.04 63.18
N TYR A 260 -5.92 42.93 62.45
CA TYR A 260 -6.28 44.35 62.43
C TYR A 260 -7.65 44.61 61.81
N LYS A 261 -8.02 43.86 60.76
CA LYS A 261 -9.38 43.93 60.19
C LYS A 261 -10.45 43.53 61.20
N LEU A 262 -10.27 42.40 61.88
CA LEU A 262 -11.21 41.97 62.93
C LEU A 262 -11.31 43.00 64.06
N ASN A 263 -10.18 43.55 64.52
CA ASN A 263 -10.17 44.59 65.54
C ASN A 263 -10.88 45.88 65.09
N LEU A 264 -10.74 46.25 63.82
CA LEU A 264 -11.43 47.39 63.23
C LEU A 264 -12.94 47.13 63.20
N ASP A 265 -13.38 45.99 62.67
CA ASP A 265 -14.80 45.62 62.61
C ASP A 265 -15.44 45.61 64.01
N ASP A 266 -14.73 45.11 65.02
CA ASP A 266 -15.20 45.12 66.41
C ASP A 266 -15.25 46.52 67.02
N ALA A 267 -14.31 47.40 66.66
CA ALA A 267 -14.33 48.80 67.07
C ALA A 267 -15.49 49.56 66.41
N GLU A 268 -15.75 49.31 65.12
CA GLU A 268 -16.87 49.89 64.38
C GLU A 268 -18.22 49.48 64.98
N LYS A 269 -18.40 48.19 65.32
CA LYS A 269 -19.61 47.72 66.03
C LYS A 269 -19.79 48.41 67.39
N LYS A 270 -18.72 48.57 68.16
CA LYS A 270 -18.77 49.29 69.45
C LYS A 270 -19.11 50.76 69.27
N GLU A 271 -18.55 51.42 68.25
CA GLU A 271 -18.87 52.80 67.92
C GLU A 271 -20.34 52.96 67.52
N GLU A 272 -20.87 52.04 66.71
CA GLU A 272 -22.27 52.03 66.31
C GLU A 272 -23.20 51.86 67.51
N GLN A 273 -22.87 50.95 68.44
CA GLN A 273 -23.61 50.78 69.69
C GLN A 273 -23.63 52.07 70.52
N LEU A 274 -22.47 52.70 70.70
CA LEU A 274 -22.37 53.97 71.44
C LEU A 274 -23.15 55.10 70.75
N LYS A 275 -23.19 55.14 69.40
CA LYS A 275 -24.03 56.09 68.65
C LYS A 275 -25.52 55.84 68.90
N GLN A 276 -25.95 54.58 68.97
CA GLN A 276 -27.33 54.22 69.28
C GLN A 276 -27.70 54.62 70.72
N ASP A 277 -26.85 54.29 71.70
CA ASP A 277 -27.06 54.64 73.11
C ASP A 277 -27.08 56.16 73.33
N ARG A 278 -26.17 56.89 72.68
CA ARG A 278 -26.17 58.37 72.69
C ARG A 278 -27.49 58.93 72.17
N ARG A 279 -28.01 58.40 71.06
CA ARG A 279 -29.32 58.83 70.51
C ARG A 279 -30.45 58.50 71.49
N LYS A 280 -30.39 57.36 72.18
CA LYS A 280 -31.38 56.96 73.19
C LYS A 280 -31.37 57.90 74.38
N LEU A 281 -30.23 58.07 75.04
CA LEU A 281 -30.08 58.99 76.16
C LEU A 281 -30.46 60.42 75.78
N GLN A 282 -30.15 60.85 74.55
CA GLN A 282 -30.57 62.17 74.07
C GLN A 282 -32.10 62.31 73.96
N ARG A 283 -32.83 61.26 73.59
CA ARG A 283 -34.30 61.26 73.63
C ARG A 283 -34.80 61.29 75.07
N ASP A 284 -34.27 60.43 75.94
CA ASP A 284 -34.65 60.35 77.35
C ASP A 284 -34.44 61.69 78.08
N VAL A 285 -33.35 62.41 77.78
CA VAL A 285 -33.11 63.77 78.31
C VAL A 285 -34.14 64.78 77.81
N ARG A 286 -34.54 64.72 76.53
CA ARG A 286 -35.59 65.61 76.01
C ARG A 286 -36.93 65.31 76.68
N GLU A 287 -37.28 64.04 76.85
CA GLU A 287 -38.50 63.62 77.54
C GLU A 287 -38.51 64.06 79.01
N ALA A 288 -37.41 63.87 79.74
CA ALA A 288 -37.28 64.35 81.11
C ALA A 288 -37.37 65.89 81.22
N ASN A 289 -36.81 66.63 80.26
CA ASN A 289 -36.93 68.09 80.22
C ASN A 289 -38.39 68.53 79.99
N ILE A 290 -39.12 67.85 79.09
CA ILE A 290 -40.56 68.10 78.88
C ILE A 290 -41.31 67.88 80.20
N GLN A 291 -41.06 66.78 80.91
CA GLN A 291 -41.67 66.51 82.22
C GLN A 291 -41.33 67.58 83.27
N ILE A 292 -40.07 68.05 83.31
CA ILE A 292 -39.65 69.14 84.21
C ILE A 292 -40.44 70.41 83.90
N ASP A 293 -40.60 70.77 82.62
CA ASP A 293 -41.31 71.98 82.22
C ASP A 293 -42.82 71.89 82.49
N GLU A 294 -43.43 70.71 82.31
CA GLU A 294 -44.80 70.40 82.73
C GLU A 294 -44.97 70.60 84.24
N LEU A 295 -44.14 69.94 85.05
CA LEU A 295 -44.17 70.06 86.52
C LEU A 295 -43.89 71.49 87.00
N LYS A 296 -42.98 72.23 86.36
CA LYS A 296 -42.75 73.66 86.66
C LYS A 296 -43.98 74.49 86.36
N SER A 297 -44.68 74.22 85.25
CA SER A 297 -45.90 74.94 84.89
C SER A 297 -47.01 74.66 85.91
N GLU A 298 -47.20 73.40 86.32
CA GLU A 298 -48.14 72.98 87.37
C GLU A 298 -47.80 73.64 88.71
N ASN A 299 -46.54 73.57 89.13
CA ASN A 299 -46.07 74.18 90.37
C ASN A 299 -46.32 75.71 90.35
N ASN A 300 -46.03 76.38 89.24
CA ASN A 300 -46.39 77.80 89.07
C ASN A 300 -47.90 78.04 89.21
N THR A 301 -48.77 77.16 88.68
CA THR A 301 -50.21 77.30 88.86
C THR A 301 -50.65 77.09 90.32
N LEU A 302 -50.07 76.10 91.00
CA LEU A 302 -50.32 75.80 92.41
C LEU A 302 -49.84 76.95 93.29
N GLN A 303 -48.64 77.48 93.04
CA GLN A 303 -48.11 78.64 93.74
C GLN A 303 -49.04 79.85 93.60
N ARG A 304 -49.56 80.14 92.39
CA ARG A 304 -50.55 81.20 92.19
C ARG A 304 -51.85 80.95 92.98
N LYS A 305 -52.30 79.70 93.11
CA LYS A 305 -53.48 79.34 93.93
C LYS A 305 -53.18 79.57 95.42
N ILE A 306 -52.01 79.14 95.89
CA ILE A 306 -51.54 79.39 97.26
C ILE A 306 -51.50 80.89 97.52
N ASP A 307 -50.84 81.69 96.68
CA ASP A 307 -50.72 83.14 96.88
C ASP A 307 -52.08 83.86 96.89
N LYS A 308 -53.09 83.32 96.18
CA LYS A 308 -54.48 83.82 96.26
C LYS A 308 -55.11 83.48 97.60
N LEU A 309 -54.98 82.24 98.08
CA LEU A 309 -55.46 81.83 99.39
C LEU A 309 -54.75 82.59 100.50
N THR A 310 -53.42 82.67 100.46
CA THR A 310 -52.60 83.40 101.43
C THR A 310 -52.91 84.89 101.42
N ARG A 311 -53.17 85.54 100.28
CA ARG A 311 -53.65 86.94 100.24
C ARG A 311 -55.07 87.07 100.79
N GLY A 312 -55.96 86.14 100.50
CA GLY A 312 -57.29 86.08 101.13
C GLY A 312 -57.19 85.97 102.65
N THR A 313 -56.26 85.14 103.15
CA THR A 313 -55.97 84.98 104.58
C THR A 313 -55.24 86.18 105.18
N LEU A 314 -54.32 86.82 104.43
CA LEU A 314 -53.57 88.02 104.84
C LEU A 314 -54.43 89.28 104.85
N ILE A 315 -55.42 89.42 103.97
CA ILE A 315 -56.43 90.49 104.10
C ILE A 315 -57.29 90.24 105.35
N GLY A 316 -57.48 88.97 105.74
CA GLY A 316 -58.04 88.61 107.05
C GLY A 316 -57.10 88.85 108.25
N SER A 317 -55.77 88.92 108.05
CA SER A 317 -54.78 89.01 109.15
C SER A 317 -53.94 90.29 109.19
N GLN A 318 -53.99 91.17 108.18
CA GLN A 318 -53.26 92.45 108.13
C GLN A 318 -53.80 93.52 109.10
N LEU A 319 -54.78 93.18 109.94
CA LEU A 319 -55.04 93.94 111.17
C LEU A 319 -54.16 93.51 112.37
N ARG A 320 -53.19 92.59 112.21
CA ARG A 320 -52.42 92.11 113.37
C ARG A 320 -50.97 91.71 113.06
N SER A 321 -50.05 92.65 113.34
CA SER A 321 -48.63 92.43 113.71
C SER A 321 -47.73 91.81 112.61
N GLY A 322 -46.56 92.35 112.24
CA GLY A 322 -45.48 92.84 113.09
C GLY A 322 -44.36 91.79 113.16
N SER A 323 -43.18 92.16 112.64
CA SER A 323 -41.83 91.66 113.01
C SER A 323 -41.20 90.45 112.29
N ALA A 324 -39.99 90.75 111.76
CA ALA A 324 -38.75 89.96 111.77
C ALA A 324 -38.62 88.67 110.92
N SER A 325 -37.70 88.69 109.94
CA SER A 325 -36.40 87.98 110.01
C SER A 325 -35.80 87.61 108.65
N ARG A 326 -34.48 87.86 108.54
CA ARG A 326 -33.40 87.02 107.98
C ARG A 326 -33.53 86.45 106.56
N THR A 327 -32.48 86.67 105.76
CA THR A 327 -31.80 85.57 105.05
C THR A 327 -30.32 85.86 104.85
N LEU A 328 -29.50 85.00 105.46
CA LEU A 328 -28.11 84.71 105.11
C LEU A 328 -28.04 84.26 103.64
N ARG A 329 -27.07 84.78 102.88
CA ARG A 329 -26.78 84.34 101.52
C ARG A 329 -25.46 83.58 101.53
N ASP A 330 -25.57 82.26 101.54
CA ASP A 330 -24.50 81.33 101.19
C ASP A 330 -24.68 80.92 99.71
N SER A 331 -23.60 80.90 98.94
CA SER A 331 -23.57 80.26 97.61
C SER A 331 -22.14 79.87 97.31
N SER A 332 -21.86 78.68 97.82
CA SER A 332 -20.78 77.79 97.43
C SER A 332 -20.87 77.37 95.96
N GLN A 333 -19.68 77.07 95.46
CA GLN A 333 -19.31 76.50 94.18
C GLN A 333 -20.12 75.24 93.84
N ASN A 334 -20.30 74.97 92.54
CA ASN A 334 -19.79 73.72 91.99
C ASN A 334 -19.62 73.71 90.47
N ARG A 335 -18.60 72.93 90.09
CA ARG A 335 -18.07 72.59 88.78
C ARG A 335 -19.02 71.73 87.95
#